data_AF-A0ABD3P7B1-F1
#
_entry.id   AF-A0ABD3P7B1-F1
#
_cell.length_a   1.000
_cell.length_b   1.000
_cell.length_c   1.000
_cell.angle_alpha   90.00
_cell.angle_beta   90.00
_cell.angle_gamma   90.00
#
_symmetry.space_group_name_H-M   'P 1'
#
loop_
_entity.id
_entity.type
_entity.pdbx_description
1 polymer ?
#
loop_
_entity_poly.entity_id
_entity_poly.type
_entity_poly.pdbx_seq_one_letter_code
_entity_poly.pdbx_strand_id
1 'polypeptide(L)'
;MSEVTGLTVLLTQVRRKNTKLTIGILCILCIACNFVLEEDYNEEVDFWDVDFTKSSRFLSVEEDPTHHPYETLVPPSQIDFSIDERLTWEGQDNCNDVLLYMPYQHSINGQGAQLNAYIKVSLLATFLNKALVVIEADDFHYLPEWAKKMPKNTLYDGGSQFGCPVDAFSDANEIDPEFPMGLSRMIQHPRWMGRGCPVPTCGGSMNYGDWEARRKVQKEFMLKNKRLNQYECVEGDRTVQVTPMGSSAMIQAFRTKTQIVQRMLDHTSAAGLNDAIQWAKRLGASQEEAEAFSKIKSPTRIWDFLGALVNRSGLIRFQPWVARDVQEHIQAMNLPLDQPYDAFHIRRGDKLLEEAREEVKNYWRSKGIVGKQTSNYIPFSHYIQKAWGTCEANRKTKRRNLKNPAVKITYIATDDPTTVHNEINAIPRVNGKGASLVDECNHKVNFVFAPTTKDTIFHVNDRRAGDNCQLVYQRNIAAIADLLILARADKFVGDYNSNWGRFIKVARSFLNEDGAKPLVVTKPMVVAFGPSHPGEPGS
;
A
#
# COMPACT_ATOMS: atom_id res chain seq x y z
N MET A 1 -54.83 -7.69 -44.12
CA MET A 1 -55.16 -8.94 -44.84
C MET A 1 -54.16 -9.08 -45.96
N SER A 2 -53.28 -10.08 -45.83
CA SER A 2 -52.09 -10.48 -46.62
C SER A 2 -50.95 -10.64 -45.59
N GLU A 3 -50.07 -11.64 -45.61
CA GLU A 3 -49.89 -12.87 -46.39
C GLU A 3 -48.92 -13.75 -45.58
N VAL A 4 -48.86 -15.04 -45.90
CA VAL A 4 -48.17 -16.11 -45.17
C VAL A 4 -46.73 -16.30 -45.68
N THR A 5 -45.86 -16.88 -44.83
CA THR A 5 -44.64 -17.73 -45.06
C THR A 5 -43.41 -17.20 -44.30
N GLY A 6 -42.57 -17.99 -43.61
CA GLY A 6 -42.46 -19.44 -43.51
C GLY A 6 -41.55 -19.89 -42.34
N LEU A 7 -41.64 -21.21 -42.08
CA LEU A 7 -40.96 -22.06 -41.09
C LEU A 7 -39.43 -22.12 -41.25
N THR A 8 -38.68 -22.39 -40.17
CA THR A 8 -37.91 -23.65 -40.00
C THR A 8 -37.45 -23.80 -38.53
N VAL A 9 -37.81 -24.94 -37.94
CA VAL A 9 -37.47 -25.43 -36.59
C VAL A 9 -36.42 -26.52 -36.73
N LEU A 10 -35.44 -26.57 -35.82
CA LEU A 10 -34.55 -27.71 -35.63
C LEU A 10 -34.53 -28.08 -34.14
N LEU A 11 -35.33 -29.09 -33.80
CA LEU A 11 -35.36 -29.77 -32.49
C LEU A 11 -34.93 -31.20 -32.73
N THR A 12 -33.84 -31.63 -32.09
CA THR A 12 -33.42 -33.03 -32.07
C THR A 12 -33.91 -33.70 -30.79
N GLN A 13 -34.75 -34.72 -30.95
CA GLN A 13 -35.23 -35.63 -29.92
C GLN A 13 -34.17 -36.68 -29.57
N VAL A 14 -34.05 -37.02 -28.28
CA VAL A 14 -33.57 -38.35 -27.83
C VAL A 14 -34.64 -38.93 -26.88
N ARG A 15 -35.04 -40.17 -27.13
CA ARG A 15 -36.12 -40.89 -26.42
C ARG A 15 -35.59 -42.25 -25.92
N ARG A 16 -35.88 -42.55 -24.64
CA ARG A 16 -36.10 -43.88 -23.98
C ARG A 16 -34.86 -44.78 -23.77
N LYS A 17 -34.73 -45.58 -22.69
CA LYS A 17 -35.71 -46.33 -21.86
C LYS A 17 -35.27 -46.49 -20.38
N ASN A 18 -36.30 -46.67 -19.55
CA ASN A 18 -36.36 -47.13 -18.14
C ASN A 18 -35.69 -48.50 -17.87
N THR A 19 -35.43 -48.83 -16.58
CA THR A 19 -36.10 -49.88 -15.74
C THR A 19 -35.48 -49.83 -14.31
N LYS A 20 -36.21 -49.37 -13.25
CA LYS A 20 -36.76 -50.12 -12.08
C LYS A 20 -35.74 -50.99 -11.29
N LEU A 21 -35.77 -51.19 -9.96
CA LEU A 21 -36.60 -50.83 -8.79
C LEU A 21 -35.98 -51.56 -7.57
N THR A 22 -36.39 -51.18 -6.34
CA THR A 22 -36.43 -51.91 -5.03
C THR A 22 -35.59 -51.15 -3.97
N ILE A 23 -36.12 -50.28 -3.09
CA ILE A 23 -37.22 -50.28 -2.10
C ILE A 23 -37.02 -51.22 -0.90
N GLY A 24 -36.77 -50.60 0.26
CA GLY A 24 -37.37 -50.92 1.57
C GLY A 24 -36.43 -51.60 2.58
N ILE A 25 -36.46 -51.39 3.91
CA ILE A 25 -37.34 -50.73 4.91
C ILE A 25 -36.51 -50.83 6.23
N LEU A 26 -36.17 -49.77 6.97
CA LEU A 26 -36.85 -49.13 8.13
C LEU A 26 -37.31 -50.05 9.30
N CYS A 27 -36.74 -49.83 10.51
CA CYS A 27 -37.32 -49.90 11.88
C CYS A 27 -36.17 -50.16 12.91
N ILE A 28 -35.81 -49.32 13.89
CA ILE A 28 -36.50 -48.62 15.00
C ILE A 28 -36.55 -49.43 16.33
N LEU A 29 -36.04 -48.78 17.40
CA LEU A 29 -36.32 -48.86 18.88
C LEU A 29 -35.42 -49.69 19.84
N CYS A 30 -34.62 -48.91 20.61
CA CYS A 30 -34.46 -48.79 22.08
C CYS A 30 -34.24 -50.00 23.02
N ILE A 31 -33.25 -49.89 23.93
CA ILE A 31 -33.38 -49.58 25.39
C ILE A 31 -31.97 -49.59 26.07
N ALA A 32 -31.85 -48.79 27.12
CA ALA A 32 -30.68 -48.31 27.88
C ALA A 32 -29.85 -49.32 28.69
N CYS A 33 -28.60 -48.93 29.04
CA CYS A 33 -28.06 -48.98 30.41
C CYS A 33 -26.75 -48.17 30.58
N ASN A 34 -26.58 -47.63 31.79
CA ASN A 34 -25.58 -46.67 32.30
C ASN A 34 -24.17 -47.25 32.60
N PHE A 35 -23.23 -46.34 32.92
CA PHE A 35 -21.89 -46.47 33.57
C PHE A 35 -20.71 -46.70 32.57
N VAL A 36 -19.53 -46.05 32.62
CA VAL A 36 -18.73 -45.35 33.66
C VAL A 36 -17.88 -44.24 33.01
N LEU A 37 -17.45 -43.28 33.84
CA LEU A 37 -16.56 -42.13 33.64
C LEU A 37 -15.14 -42.44 33.10
N GLU A 38 -14.50 -41.37 32.60
CA GLU A 38 -13.05 -41.05 32.48
C GLU A 38 -12.61 -40.72 31.04
N GLU A 39 -12.47 -39.44 30.72
CA GLU A 39 -11.40 -38.96 29.84
C GLU A 39 -10.90 -37.60 30.34
N ASP A 40 -9.73 -37.65 30.97
CA ASP A 40 -8.82 -36.51 31.16
C ASP A 40 -8.27 -36.08 29.79
N TYR A 41 -8.45 -34.82 29.42
CA TYR A 41 -7.67 -34.16 28.37
C TYR A 41 -7.21 -32.79 28.88
N ASN A 42 -6.16 -32.82 29.69
CA ASN A 42 -5.28 -31.68 29.91
C ASN A 42 -4.10 -31.81 28.95
N GLU A 43 -4.12 -31.09 27.83
CA GLU A 43 -2.89 -30.72 27.14
C GLU A 43 -2.61 -29.25 27.48
N GLU A 44 -1.75 -29.05 28.48
CA GLU A 44 -0.98 -27.83 28.62
C GLU A 44 -0.15 -27.64 27.34
N VAL A 45 -0.47 -26.60 26.57
CA VAL A 45 0.40 -26.14 25.50
C VAL A 45 1.47 -25.27 26.14
N ASP A 46 2.63 -25.88 26.40
CA ASP A 46 3.84 -25.17 26.82
C ASP A 46 4.23 -24.13 25.77
N PHE A 47 4.13 -22.87 26.18
CA PHE A 47 4.56 -21.70 25.43
C PHE A 47 6.10 -21.66 25.47
N TRP A 48 6.74 -21.93 24.34
CA TRP A 48 8.20 -22.03 24.25
C TRP A 48 8.90 -20.70 24.59
N ASP A 49 9.84 -20.78 25.53
CA ASP A 49 10.99 -19.89 25.67
C ASP A 49 11.72 -19.80 24.32
N VAL A 50 11.59 -18.67 23.62
CA VAL A 50 12.35 -18.35 22.42
C VAL A 50 13.57 -17.51 22.83
N ASP A 51 14.75 -18.07 22.64
CA ASP A 51 16.05 -17.43 22.88
C ASP A 51 16.24 -16.22 21.92
N PHE A 52 16.16 -15.01 22.47
CA PHE A 52 16.15 -13.71 21.76
C PHE A 52 17.52 -13.25 21.20
N THR A 53 18.54 -14.11 21.17
CA THR A 53 19.94 -13.64 21.02
C THR A 53 20.50 -13.57 19.59
N LYS A 54 19.70 -13.74 18.53
CA LYS A 54 20.16 -13.47 17.15
C LYS A 54 19.86 -12.05 16.70
N SER A 55 20.75 -11.14 17.11
CA SER A 55 20.86 -9.75 16.65
C SER A 55 20.88 -9.68 15.11
N SER A 56 19.82 -9.12 14.54
CA SER A 56 19.71 -8.82 13.12
C SER A 56 20.18 -7.38 12.85
N ARG A 57 20.75 -7.13 11.67
CA ARG A 57 21.07 -5.77 11.18
C ARG A 57 19.85 -4.85 11.05
N PHE A 58 18.63 -5.36 11.25
CA PHE A 58 17.45 -4.51 11.45
C PHE A 58 17.57 -3.63 12.71
N LEU A 59 18.45 -3.98 13.67
CA LEU A 59 18.60 -3.33 14.98
C LEU A 59 19.98 -2.67 15.20
N SER A 60 20.86 -2.61 14.20
CA SER A 60 22.28 -2.25 14.41
C SER A 60 22.66 -0.80 14.11
N VAL A 61 21.68 0.11 14.01
CA VAL A 61 21.94 1.55 14.11
C VAL A 61 21.73 1.89 15.59
N GLU A 62 22.52 2.79 16.20
CA GLU A 62 22.19 3.28 17.54
C GLU A 62 20.77 3.87 17.50
N GLU A 63 19.79 3.10 17.95
CA GLU A 63 18.38 3.45 17.86
C GLU A 63 18.04 4.37 19.03
N ASP A 64 17.31 5.44 18.72
CA ASP A 64 16.58 6.17 19.74
C ASP A 64 15.58 5.19 20.38
N PRO A 65 15.70 4.87 21.68
CA PRO A 65 14.84 3.88 22.33
C PRO A 65 13.36 4.29 22.34
N THR A 66 13.04 5.52 21.95
CA THR A 66 11.67 6.02 21.87
C THR A 66 10.92 5.63 20.60
N HIS A 67 11.61 5.14 19.56
CA HIS A 67 11.00 4.86 18.25
C HIS A 67 11.30 3.45 17.75
N HIS A 68 10.23 2.69 17.49
CA HIS A 68 10.35 1.31 17.06
C HIS A 68 10.75 1.24 15.57
N PRO A 69 11.78 0.47 15.18
CA PRO A 69 12.36 0.53 13.84
C PRO A 69 11.38 0.13 12.74
N TYR A 70 10.30 -0.60 13.04
CA TYR A 70 9.29 -1.02 12.07
C TYR A 70 8.12 -0.03 11.93
N GLU A 71 8.11 1.08 12.68
CA GLU A 71 7.10 2.13 12.52
C GLU A 71 7.31 2.92 11.22
N THR A 72 8.52 2.95 10.68
CA THR A 72 8.84 3.75 9.49
C THR A 72 9.50 2.90 8.39
N LEU A 73 9.25 3.29 7.14
CA LEU A 73 9.81 2.60 5.98
C LEU A 73 11.33 2.71 5.89
N VAL A 74 11.85 3.80 6.43
CA VAL A 74 13.28 4.09 6.55
C VAL A 74 13.74 3.94 7.99
N PRO A 75 15.04 3.74 8.23
CA PRO A 75 15.61 3.77 9.58
C PRO A 75 15.22 5.06 10.32
N PRO A 76 14.95 5.00 11.64
CA PRO A 76 14.64 6.18 12.46
C PRO A 76 15.68 7.31 12.33
N SER A 77 16.96 6.98 12.15
CA SER A 77 18.04 7.97 11.94
C SER A 77 17.89 8.82 10.67
N GLN A 78 16.98 8.45 9.76
CA GLN A 78 16.66 9.21 8.54
C GLN A 78 15.38 10.03 8.67
N ILE A 79 14.71 9.97 9.83
CA ILE A 79 13.51 10.72 10.15
C ILE A 79 13.89 11.94 10.98
N ASP A 80 13.34 13.08 10.61
CA ASP A 80 13.46 14.32 11.37
C ASP A 80 12.30 14.41 12.36
N PHE A 81 12.48 13.80 13.54
CA PHE A 81 11.48 13.84 14.61
C PHE A 81 11.29 15.24 15.22
N SER A 82 12.23 16.17 14.99
CA SER A 82 12.12 17.57 15.45
C SER A 82 11.11 18.40 14.65
N ILE A 83 10.54 17.85 13.56
CA ILE A 83 9.54 18.55 12.74
C ILE A 83 8.34 19.01 13.55
N ASP A 84 7.87 18.20 14.51
CA ASP A 84 6.73 18.57 15.34
C ASP A 84 7.02 19.83 16.16
N GLU A 85 8.26 19.98 16.64
CA GLU A 85 8.71 21.13 17.41
C GLU A 85 9.02 22.35 16.51
N ARG A 86 9.60 22.15 15.33
CA ARG A 86 9.96 23.26 14.42
C ARG A 86 8.76 23.85 13.69
N LEU A 87 7.75 23.02 13.41
CA LEU A 87 6.51 23.46 12.76
C LEU A 87 5.43 23.82 13.78
N THR A 88 5.79 24.09 15.05
CA THR A 88 4.83 24.49 16.09
C THR A 88 3.95 25.63 15.58
N TRP A 89 2.71 25.26 15.27
CA TRP A 89 1.65 26.18 14.93
C TRP A 89 1.13 26.73 16.26
N GLU A 90 1.80 27.75 16.80
CA GLU A 90 1.33 28.48 17.98
C GLU A 90 0.41 29.63 17.52
N GLY A 91 -0.88 29.58 17.89
CA GLY A 91 -1.87 30.60 17.53
C GLY A 91 -3.33 30.12 17.66
N GLN A 92 -4.25 31.02 18.00
CA GLN A 92 -5.69 30.72 18.14
C GLN A 92 -6.39 30.37 16.80
N ASP A 93 -5.74 30.65 15.66
CA ASP A 93 -6.34 30.54 14.31
C ASP A 93 -5.95 29.27 13.52
N ASN A 94 -5.20 28.34 14.12
CA ASN A 94 -4.61 27.22 13.37
C ASN A 94 -5.63 26.21 12.83
N CYS A 95 -6.86 26.27 13.33
CA CYS A 95 -7.98 25.42 12.92
C CYS A 95 -9.06 26.16 12.13
N ASN A 96 -8.83 27.40 11.71
CA ASN A 96 -9.80 28.17 10.91
C ASN A 96 -9.86 27.71 9.45
N ASP A 97 -8.88 26.90 8.99
CA ASP A 97 -8.87 26.36 7.63
C ASP A 97 -8.43 24.90 7.60
N VAL A 98 -9.39 24.02 7.32
CA VAL A 98 -9.29 22.56 7.43
C VAL A 98 -9.47 21.90 6.07
N LEU A 99 -8.54 21.03 5.70
CA LEU A 99 -8.73 20.03 4.65
C LEU A 99 -9.20 18.73 5.33
N LEU A 100 -10.50 18.46 5.26
CA LEU A 100 -11.10 17.29 5.89
C LEU A 100 -10.96 16.08 4.95
N TYR A 101 -10.03 15.18 5.23
CA TYR A 101 -9.79 13.98 4.45
C TYR A 101 -10.64 12.82 4.93
N MET A 102 -11.39 12.25 3.99
CA MET A 102 -12.26 11.10 4.19
C MET A 102 -11.70 9.94 3.35
N PRO A 103 -10.84 9.07 3.93
CA PRO A 103 -10.32 7.91 3.23
C PRO A 103 -11.48 6.98 2.80
N TYR A 104 -11.23 6.12 1.81
CA TYR A 104 -12.24 5.13 1.46
C TYR A 104 -12.48 4.19 2.63
N GLN A 105 -13.74 3.90 2.93
CA GLN A 105 -14.12 2.79 3.80
C GLN A 105 -13.58 1.45 3.27
N HIS A 106 -13.49 1.34 1.94
CA HIS A 106 -12.96 0.16 1.25
C HIS A 106 -11.92 0.59 0.23
N SER A 107 -10.68 0.17 0.44
CA SER A 107 -9.62 0.35 -0.55
C SER A 107 -10.01 -0.52 -1.73
N ILE A 108 -10.53 0.05 -2.80
CA ILE A 108 -10.89 -0.74 -4.01
C ILE A 108 -9.60 -1.30 -4.64
N ASN A 109 -8.44 -0.65 -4.39
CA ASN A 109 -7.16 -0.90 -5.05
C ASN A 109 -6.00 -1.25 -4.07
N GLY A 110 -6.34 -1.67 -2.86
CA GLY A 110 -5.46 -2.12 -1.80
C GLY A 110 -4.93 -0.99 -0.92
N GLN A 111 -4.33 -1.35 0.20
CA GLN A 111 -3.68 -0.43 1.14
C GLN A 111 -2.67 0.50 0.46
N GLY A 112 -1.90 -0.02 -0.50
CA GLY A 112 -0.98 0.79 -1.29
C GLY A 112 -1.68 1.98 -1.95
N ALA A 113 -2.90 1.82 -2.46
CA ALA A 113 -3.67 2.93 -3.03
C ALA A 113 -4.10 3.95 -1.97
N GLN A 114 -4.44 3.49 -0.77
CA GLN A 114 -4.86 4.35 0.34
C GLN A 114 -3.70 5.15 0.92
N LEU A 115 -2.53 4.51 1.11
CA LEU A 115 -1.29 5.19 1.50
C LEU A 115 -0.87 6.23 0.46
N ASN A 116 -0.95 5.90 -0.83
CA ASN A 116 -0.67 6.87 -1.89
C ASN A 116 -1.69 8.03 -1.89
N ALA A 117 -2.97 7.78 -1.64
CA ALA A 117 -3.98 8.85 -1.52
C ALA A 117 -3.71 9.74 -0.30
N TYR A 118 -3.26 9.16 0.81
CA TYR A 118 -2.86 9.89 2.01
C TYR A 118 -1.64 10.80 1.78
N ILE A 119 -0.63 10.33 1.03
CA ILE A 119 0.49 11.19 0.60
C ILE A 119 -0.02 12.36 -0.24
N LYS A 120 -0.88 12.11 -1.24
CA LYS A 120 -1.41 13.17 -2.11
C LYS A 120 -2.19 14.23 -1.34
N VAL A 121 -3.06 13.83 -0.43
CA VAL A 121 -3.85 14.78 0.36
C VAL A 121 -2.97 15.56 1.34
N SER A 122 -1.92 14.95 1.87
CA SER A 122 -0.91 15.63 2.71
C SER A 122 -0.11 16.67 1.92
N LEU A 123 0.32 16.33 0.71
CA LEU A 123 0.97 17.27 -0.21
C LEU A 123 0.04 18.44 -0.56
N LEU A 124 -1.25 18.17 -0.74
CA LEU A 124 -2.24 19.20 -1.01
C LEU A 124 -2.48 20.10 0.21
N ALA A 125 -2.64 19.52 1.40
CA ALA A 125 -2.86 20.25 2.65
C ALA A 125 -1.70 21.21 2.94
N THR A 126 -0.47 20.71 2.86
CA THR A 126 0.73 21.51 3.04
C THR A 126 0.90 22.56 1.96
N PHE A 127 0.57 22.28 0.69
CA PHE A 127 0.60 23.31 -0.35
C PHE A 127 -0.39 24.43 -0.04
N LEU A 128 -1.61 24.08 0.35
CA LEU A 128 -2.70 25.02 0.67
C LEU A 128 -2.61 25.68 2.05
N ASN A 129 -1.63 25.29 2.88
CA ASN A 129 -1.51 25.73 4.27
C ASN A 129 -2.74 25.40 5.15
N LYS A 130 -3.41 24.28 4.88
CA LYS A 130 -4.58 23.82 5.64
C LYS A 130 -4.18 22.78 6.69
N ALA A 131 -4.88 22.76 7.82
CA ALA A 131 -4.83 21.64 8.76
C ALA A 131 -5.46 20.42 8.08
N LEU A 132 -4.73 19.31 7.96
CA LEU A 132 -5.28 18.07 7.41
C LEU A 132 -5.94 17.30 8.54
N VAL A 133 -7.27 17.22 8.56
CA VAL A 133 -7.98 16.42 9.55
C VAL A 133 -8.49 15.15 8.88
N VAL A 134 -8.21 13.99 9.46
CA VAL A 134 -8.71 12.70 8.95
C VAL A 134 -9.98 12.35 9.71
N ILE A 135 -11.07 12.07 8.98
CA ILE A 135 -12.31 11.54 9.56
C ILE A 135 -12.65 10.22 8.87
N GLU A 136 -12.94 9.21 9.66
CA GLU A 136 -13.23 7.86 9.20
C GLU A 136 -14.70 7.57 9.44
N ALA A 137 -15.26 6.63 8.70
CA ALA A 137 -16.64 6.24 8.95
C ALA A 137 -16.69 5.46 10.25
N ASP A 138 -17.42 5.97 11.22
CA ASP A 138 -17.81 5.18 12.39
C ASP A 138 -18.89 4.20 11.94
N ASP A 139 -18.48 2.98 11.56
CA ASP A 139 -19.34 1.91 11.06
C ASP A 139 -20.54 1.59 11.98
N PHE A 140 -20.52 1.99 13.26
CA PHE A 140 -21.60 1.66 14.20
C PHE A 140 -22.65 2.76 14.42
N HIS A 141 -22.30 4.05 14.31
CA HIS A 141 -23.20 5.13 14.77
C HIS A 141 -24.01 5.79 13.65
N TYR A 142 -23.47 5.84 12.43
CA TYR A 142 -24.08 6.54 11.30
C TYR A 142 -24.71 5.63 10.25
N LEU A 143 -24.69 4.31 10.47
CA LEU A 143 -25.48 3.41 9.66
C LEU A 143 -26.98 3.66 9.95
N PRO A 144 -27.80 3.98 8.94
CA PRO A 144 -29.23 4.12 9.14
C PRO A 144 -29.82 2.85 9.76
N GLU A 145 -30.96 2.96 10.46
CA GLU A 145 -31.53 1.85 11.25
C GLU A 145 -31.68 0.52 10.48
N TRP A 146 -31.89 0.59 9.16
CA TRP A 146 -31.97 -0.57 8.28
C TRP A 146 -30.60 -1.24 8.01
N ALA A 147 -29.50 -0.49 8.06
CA ALA A 147 -28.13 -0.99 7.96
C ALA A 147 -27.64 -1.58 9.29
N LYS A 148 -28.13 -1.08 10.44
CA LYS A 148 -27.96 -1.74 11.76
C LYS A 148 -28.70 -3.09 11.84
N LYS A 149 -29.72 -3.27 10.99
CA LYS A 149 -30.53 -4.50 10.85
C LYS A 149 -30.06 -5.41 9.71
N MET A 150 -29.01 -5.03 8.96
CA MET A 150 -28.38 -5.99 8.06
C MET A 150 -27.82 -7.15 8.89
N PRO A 151 -27.92 -8.41 8.43
CA PRO A 151 -27.15 -9.49 9.05
C PRO A 151 -25.68 -9.04 9.13
N LYS A 152 -24.92 -9.53 10.11
CA LYS A 152 -23.50 -9.24 10.45
C LYS A 152 -22.50 -9.15 9.29
N ASN A 153 -22.94 -9.29 8.05
CA ASN A 153 -22.34 -8.84 6.80
C ASN A 153 -22.25 -7.30 6.68
N THR A 154 -21.78 -6.55 7.69
CA THR A 154 -20.83 -5.48 7.34
C THR A 154 -19.79 -6.17 6.49
N LEU A 155 -19.36 -5.59 5.34
CA LEU A 155 -18.54 -6.34 4.37
C LEU A 155 -17.50 -7.17 5.15
N TYR A 156 -16.76 -6.56 6.08
CA TYR A 156 -15.86 -7.22 7.02
C TYR A 156 -16.61 -7.59 8.31
N ASP A 157 -16.59 -8.86 8.72
CA ASP A 157 -16.80 -9.21 10.13
C ASP A 157 -15.85 -8.32 10.94
N GLY A 158 -16.30 -7.55 11.94
CA GLY A 158 -15.44 -6.62 12.69
C GLY A 158 -15.09 -5.27 12.01
N GLY A 159 -15.74 -4.91 10.90
CA GLY A 159 -15.88 -3.51 10.43
C GLY A 159 -14.66 -2.82 9.78
N SER A 160 -13.48 -3.43 9.74
CA SER A 160 -12.29 -2.77 9.16
C SER A 160 -11.70 -3.47 7.94
N GLN A 161 -11.44 -2.69 6.89
CA GLN A 161 -10.64 -3.12 5.74
C GLN A 161 -9.20 -3.50 6.12
N PHE A 162 -8.73 -3.03 7.28
CA PHE A 162 -7.41 -3.35 7.82
C PHE A 162 -7.41 -4.66 8.62
N GLY A 163 -8.59 -5.23 8.92
CA GLY A 163 -8.73 -6.36 9.83
C GLY A 163 -8.68 -5.94 11.30
N CYS A 164 -8.75 -6.89 12.23
CA CYS A 164 -8.72 -6.62 13.66
C CYS A 164 -7.37 -7.03 14.28
N PRO A 165 -6.51 -6.08 14.68
CA PRO A 165 -5.40 -6.40 15.59
C PRO A 165 -5.94 -6.93 16.91
N VAL A 166 -5.10 -7.62 17.68
CA VAL A 166 -5.45 -8.06 19.05
C VAL A 166 -5.80 -6.87 19.94
N ASP A 167 -5.18 -5.71 19.71
CA ASP A 167 -5.41 -4.46 20.44
C ASP A 167 -6.78 -3.83 20.15
N ALA A 168 -7.50 -4.31 19.12
CA ALA A 168 -8.83 -3.80 18.80
C ALA A 168 -9.91 -4.29 19.77
N PHE A 169 -9.58 -5.22 20.68
CA PHE A 169 -10.54 -5.89 21.55
C PHE A 169 -10.36 -5.44 22.99
N SER A 170 -11.44 -4.95 23.61
CA SER A 170 -11.48 -4.62 25.05
C SER A 170 -11.70 -5.87 25.90
N ASP A 171 -12.45 -6.83 25.36
CA ASP A 171 -12.68 -8.19 25.86
C ASP A 171 -12.59 -9.19 24.70
N ALA A 172 -12.48 -10.49 24.99
CA ALA A 172 -12.19 -11.55 24.01
C ALA A 172 -13.06 -11.55 22.72
N ASN A 173 -14.22 -10.90 22.70
CA ASN A 173 -15.10 -10.80 21.54
C ASN A 173 -15.67 -9.39 21.29
N GLU A 174 -15.28 -8.37 22.05
CA GLU A 174 -15.86 -7.02 21.94
C GLU A 174 -14.82 -6.03 21.41
N ILE A 175 -15.07 -5.50 20.21
CA ILE A 175 -14.22 -4.46 19.62
C ILE A 175 -14.41 -3.18 20.43
N ASP A 176 -13.30 -2.62 20.89
CA ASP A 176 -13.28 -1.33 21.58
C ASP A 176 -13.85 -0.24 20.63
N PRO A 177 -14.95 0.43 21.01
CA PRO A 177 -15.58 1.45 20.17
C PRO A 177 -14.69 2.68 19.93
N GLU A 178 -13.68 2.92 20.76
CA GLU A 178 -12.70 3.99 20.58
C GLU A 178 -11.55 3.57 19.66
N PHE A 179 -11.43 2.27 19.33
CA PHE A 179 -10.33 1.79 18.51
C PHE A 179 -10.49 2.23 17.05
N PRO A 180 -9.46 2.84 16.42
CA PRO A 180 -9.54 3.36 15.06
C PRO A 180 -9.99 2.29 14.07
N MET A 181 -10.83 2.59 13.08
CA MET A 181 -11.39 1.57 12.15
C MET A 181 -10.86 1.67 10.72
N GLY A 182 -10.33 2.81 10.30
CA GLY A 182 -9.87 3.04 8.94
C GLY A 182 -8.36 3.13 8.81
N LEU A 183 -7.91 4.07 7.98
CA LEU A 183 -6.51 4.43 7.79
C LEU A 183 -5.78 4.69 9.12
N SER A 184 -6.43 5.30 10.10
CA SER A 184 -5.86 5.56 11.43
C SER A 184 -5.55 4.28 12.20
N ARG A 185 -6.13 3.12 11.84
CA ARG A 185 -5.73 1.81 12.37
C ARG A 185 -4.34 1.38 11.88
N MET A 186 -3.93 1.86 10.71
CA MET A 186 -2.65 1.51 10.08
C MET A 186 -1.57 2.54 10.35
N ILE A 187 -1.89 3.83 10.21
CA ILE A 187 -0.91 4.92 10.32
C ILE A 187 -1.20 5.87 11.47
N GLN A 188 -0.14 6.45 12.02
CA GLN A 188 -0.18 7.57 12.93
C GLN A 188 -0.31 8.86 12.10
N HIS A 189 -1.40 9.60 12.29
CA HIS A 189 -1.55 10.91 11.67
C HIS A 189 -0.71 11.96 12.42
N PRO A 190 0.29 12.61 11.80
CA PRO A 190 1.20 13.48 12.54
C PRO A 190 0.51 14.73 13.10
N ARG A 191 0.86 15.10 14.34
CA ARG A 191 0.25 16.26 15.01
C ARG A 191 0.53 17.56 14.27
N TRP A 192 1.76 17.77 13.76
CA TRP A 192 2.10 18.94 12.94
C TRP A 192 1.25 19.11 11.69
N MET A 193 0.74 18.00 11.12
CA MET A 193 -0.05 18.00 9.90
C MET A 193 -1.53 18.34 10.18
N GLY A 194 -2.09 17.76 11.25
CA GLY A 194 -3.44 18.07 11.72
C GLY A 194 -3.55 19.34 12.57
N ARG A 195 -2.42 19.90 13.01
CA ARG A 195 -2.31 21.05 13.92
C ARG A 195 -3.06 20.87 15.25
N GLY A 196 -3.35 19.62 15.63
CA GLY A 196 -4.20 19.29 16.77
C GLY A 196 -5.68 19.70 16.59
N CYS A 197 -6.12 19.97 15.36
CA CYS A 197 -7.49 20.37 15.10
C CYS A 197 -8.45 19.19 15.22
N PRO A 198 -9.59 19.35 15.93
CA PRO A 198 -10.64 18.35 15.95
C PRO A 198 -11.36 18.30 14.60
N VAL A 199 -12.14 17.23 14.40
CA VAL A 199 -13.10 17.15 13.29
C VAL A 199 -14.12 18.29 13.40
N PRO A 200 -14.32 19.11 12.36
CA PRO A 200 -15.33 20.15 12.39
C PRO A 200 -16.75 19.56 12.49
N THR A 201 -17.48 19.94 13.53
CA THR A 201 -18.87 19.57 13.83
C THR A 201 -19.86 20.65 13.42
N CYS A 202 -19.40 21.88 13.16
CA CYS A 202 -20.23 23.04 12.84
C CYS A 202 -21.33 23.28 13.88
N GLY A 203 -20.94 23.37 15.15
CA GLY A 203 -21.87 23.51 16.27
C GLY A 203 -22.74 22.27 16.48
N GLY A 204 -22.22 21.09 16.15
CA GLY A 204 -22.95 19.81 16.21
C GLY A 204 -23.90 19.54 15.04
N SER A 205 -23.96 20.41 14.02
CA SER A 205 -24.85 20.26 12.87
C SER A 205 -24.32 19.35 11.77
N MET A 206 -23.02 19.04 11.75
CA MET A 206 -22.40 18.15 10.78
C MET A 206 -21.93 16.86 11.45
N ASN A 207 -22.38 15.73 10.91
CA ASN A 207 -21.82 14.42 11.21
C ASN A 207 -21.04 13.85 10.02
N TYR A 208 -20.52 12.62 10.14
CA TYR A 208 -19.81 11.94 9.06
C TYR A 208 -20.62 11.86 7.76
N GLY A 209 -21.91 11.52 7.84
CA GLY A 209 -22.80 11.41 6.68
C GLY A 209 -22.99 12.73 5.95
N ASP A 210 -23.08 13.84 6.69
CA ASP A 210 -23.17 15.19 6.10
C ASP A 210 -21.88 15.58 5.37
N TRP A 211 -20.72 15.29 5.97
CA TRP A 211 -19.43 15.51 5.33
C TRP A 211 -19.25 14.61 4.10
N GLU A 212 -19.71 13.37 4.15
CA GLU A 212 -19.67 12.43 3.03
C GLU A 212 -20.53 12.94 1.85
N ALA A 213 -21.71 13.51 2.13
CA ALA A 213 -22.53 14.15 1.12
C ALA A 213 -21.80 15.34 0.45
N ARG A 214 -21.18 16.22 1.25
CA ARG A 214 -20.38 17.35 0.74
C ARG A 214 -19.15 16.89 -0.04
N ARG A 215 -18.48 15.84 0.41
CA ARG A 215 -17.34 15.21 -0.27
C ARG A 215 -17.72 14.65 -1.65
N LYS A 216 -18.92 14.05 -1.78
CA LYS A 216 -19.46 13.59 -3.07
C LYS A 216 -19.69 14.77 -4.02
N VAL A 217 -20.29 15.87 -3.54
CA VAL A 217 -20.45 17.11 -4.31
C VAL A 217 -19.09 17.69 -4.72
N GLN A 218 -18.11 17.71 -3.81
CA GLN A 218 -16.76 18.18 -4.09
C GLN A 218 -16.11 17.42 -5.26
N LYS A 219 -16.30 16.10 -5.33
CA LYS A 219 -15.79 15.29 -6.45
C LYS A 219 -16.36 15.75 -7.79
N GLU A 220 -17.68 15.94 -7.86
CA GLU A 220 -18.35 16.39 -9.08
C GLU A 220 -17.95 17.82 -9.47
N PHE A 221 -17.80 18.69 -8.48
CA PHE A 221 -17.39 20.06 -8.70
C PHE A 221 -15.95 20.13 -9.23
N MET A 222 -15.01 19.37 -8.65
CA MET A 222 -13.63 19.30 -9.15
C MET A 222 -13.56 18.82 -10.60
N LEU A 223 -14.37 17.82 -10.93
CA LEU A 223 -14.47 17.27 -12.28
C LEU A 223 -14.88 18.33 -13.32
N LYS A 224 -15.77 19.25 -12.95
CA LYS A 224 -16.31 20.27 -13.85
C LYS A 224 -15.51 21.57 -13.85
N ASN A 225 -15.20 22.09 -12.65
CA ASN A 225 -14.71 23.45 -12.45
C ASN A 225 -13.23 23.53 -12.05
N LYS A 226 -12.58 22.38 -11.79
CA LYS A 226 -11.14 22.27 -11.42
C LYS A 226 -10.72 23.10 -10.19
N ARG A 227 -11.67 23.52 -9.35
CA ARG A 227 -11.46 24.29 -8.10
C ARG A 227 -11.96 23.50 -6.89
N LEU A 228 -11.44 23.85 -5.71
CA LEU A 228 -11.89 23.28 -4.44
C LEU A 228 -13.04 24.11 -3.87
N ASN A 229 -14.16 23.48 -3.50
CA ASN A 229 -15.18 24.17 -2.72
C ASN A 229 -14.78 24.16 -1.25
N GLN A 230 -15.01 25.30 -0.63
CA GLN A 230 -14.85 25.48 0.81
C GLN A 230 -16.24 25.70 1.39
N TYR A 231 -16.44 25.14 2.58
CA TYR A 231 -17.68 25.26 3.31
C TYR A 231 -17.40 26.00 4.60
N GLU A 232 -18.09 27.10 4.79
CA GLU A 232 -18.03 27.85 6.03
C GLU A 232 -18.84 27.14 7.12
N CYS A 233 -18.25 27.07 8.31
CA CYS A 233 -18.71 26.29 9.44
C CYS A 233 -18.49 27.12 10.71
N VAL A 234 -19.54 27.36 11.50
CA VAL A 234 -19.39 28.10 12.77
C VAL A 234 -19.26 27.10 13.91
N GLU A 235 -18.21 27.23 14.71
CA GLU A 235 -17.95 26.39 15.89
C GLU A 235 -17.75 27.26 17.13
N GLY A 236 -18.78 27.40 17.96
CA GLY A 236 -18.75 28.40 19.02
C GLY A 236 -18.59 29.79 18.41
N ASP A 237 -17.54 30.51 18.82
CA ASP A 237 -17.25 31.88 18.35
C ASP A 237 -16.31 31.93 17.13
N ARG A 238 -15.83 30.78 16.63
CA ARG A 238 -14.92 30.73 15.47
C ARG A 238 -15.63 30.32 14.18
N THR A 239 -15.16 30.88 13.07
CA THR A 239 -15.54 30.46 11.72
C THR A 239 -14.42 29.60 11.12
N VAL A 240 -14.76 28.36 10.76
CA VAL A 240 -13.88 27.38 10.15
C VAL A 240 -14.26 27.21 8.68
N GLN A 241 -13.28 27.30 7.79
CA GLN A 241 -13.41 26.92 6.38
C GLN A 241 -13.03 25.44 6.23
N VAL A 242 -13.95 24.63 5.73
CA VAL A 242 -13.75 23.18 5.58
C VAL A 242 -13.75 22.79 4.11
N THR A 243 -12.70 22.11 3.68
CA THR A 243 -12.57 21.52 2.33
C THR A 243 -12.66 20.00 2.43
N PRO A 244 -13.84 19.38 2.28
CA PRO A 244 -14.00 17.92 2.40
C PRO A 244 -13.45 17.22 1.16
N MET A 245 -12.62 16.19 1.35
CA MET A 245 -11.89 15.55 0.27
C MET A 245 -11.83 14.04 0.43
N GLY A 246 -12.16 13.32 -0.64
CA GLY A 246 -12.05 11.86 -0.68
C GLY A 246 -10.90 11.38 -1.57
N SER A 247 -10.43 10.16 -1.35
CA SER A 247 -9.38 9.51 -2.15
C SER A 247 -9.66 9.54 -3.66
N SER A 248 -10.92 9.31 -4.09
CA SER A 248 -11.32 9.35 -5.50
C SER A 248 -11.03 10.70 -6.16
N ALA A 249 -11.52 11.76 -5.53
CA ALA A 249 -11.42 13.12 -6.02
C ALA A 249 -9.96 13.58 -6.01
N MET A 250 -9.20 13.20 -4.96
CA MET A 250 -7.78 13.46 -4.85
C MET A 250 -6.96 12.80 -5.97
N ILE A 251 -7.14 11.50 -6.17
CA ILE A 251 -6.45 10.76 -7.24
C ILE A 251 -6.77 11.38 -8.60
N GLN A 252 -8.03 11.72 -8.83
CA GLN A 252 -8.46 12.35 -10.08
C GLN A 252 -7.88 13.75 -10.27
N ALA A 253 -7.76 14.56 -9.21
CA ALA A 253 -7.20 15.90 -9.28
C ALA A 253 -5.73 15.91 -9.74
N PHE A 254 -4.95 14.94 -9.25
CA PHE A 254 -3.56 14.71 -9.66
C PHE A 254 -3.49 14.17 -11.10
N ARG A 255 -4.23 13.10 -11.41
CA ARG A 255 -4.27 12.50 -12.76
C ARG A 255 -4.64 13.49 -13.86
N THR A 256 -5.64 14.33 -13.60
CA THR A 256 -6.14 15.31 -14.58
C THR A 256 -5.36 16.62 -14.56
N LYS A 257 -4.34 16.75 -13.71
CA LYS A 257 -3.53 17.96 -13.52
C LYS A 257 -4.42 19.19 -13.39
N THR A 258 -5.33 19.15 -12.42
CA THR A 258 -6.19 20.29 -12.06
C THR A 258 -5.36 21.57 -11.85
N GLN A 259 -6.02 22.74 -11.91
CA GLN A 259 -5.33 24.04 -11.77
C GLN A 259 -4.46 24.11 -10.52
N ILE A 260 -4.90 23.49 -9.42
CA ILE A 260 -4.12 23.43 -8.18
C ILE A 260 -2.83 22.60 -8.31
N VAL A 261 -2.89 21.44 -8.97
CA VAL A 261 -1.71 20.62 -9.22
C VAL A 261 -0.77 21.29 -10.21
N GLN A 262 -1.28 22.06 -11.17
CA GLN A 262 -0.43 22.89 -12.03
C GLN A 262 0.26 24.00 -11.25
N ARG A 263 -0.42 24.65 -10.31
CA ARG A 263 0.20 25.64 -9.41
C ARG A 263 1.28 25.04 -8.53
N MET A 264 1.07 23.82 -8.02
CA MET A 264 2.10 23.08 -7.28
C MET A 264 3.38 22.85 -8.10
N LEU A 265 3.26 22.78 -9.44
CA LEU A 265 4.38 22.57 -10.35
C LEU A 265 4.93 23.87 -10.95
N ASP A 266 4.25 25.00 -10.74
CA ASP A 266 4.65 26.29 -11.31
C ASP A 266 5.63 27.00 -10.38
N HIS A 267 6.91 26.83 -10.68
CA HIS A 267 7.98 27.56 -10.01
C HIS A 267 8.47 28.75 -10.86
N THR A 268 7.74 29.19 -11.88
CA THR A 268 8.27 30.15 -12.87
C THR A 268 8.06 31.62 -12.49
N SER A 269 6.95 31.92 -11.81
CA SER A 269 6.61 33.27 -11.36
C SER A 269 7.16 33.57 -9.96
N ALA A 270 7.29 34.86 -9.60
CA ALA A 270 7.67 35.25 -8.24
C ALA A 270 6.71 34.70 -7.17
N ALA A 271 5.40 34.68 -7.48
CA ALA A 271 4.40 34.06 -6.63
C ALA A 271 4.59 32.54 -6.53
N GLY A 272 4.82 31.85 -7.65
CA GLY A 272 5.08 30.42 -7.68
C GLY A 272 6.35 30.01 -6.92
N LEU A 273 7.41 30.82 -7.01
CA LEU A 273 8.63 30.63 -6.22
C LEU A 273 8.37 30.74 -4.72
N ASN A 274 7.62 31.76 -4.29
CA ASN A 274 7.24 31.91 -2.89
C ASN A 274 6.34 30.76 -2.42
N ASP A 275 5.34 30.37 -3.21
CA ASP A 275 4.46 29.22 -2.93
C ASP A 275 5.31 27.95 -2.75
N ALA A 276 6.31 27.72 -3.60
CA ALA A 276 7.22 26.58 -3.51
C ALA A 276 8.07 26.58 -2.22
N ILE A 277 8.67 27.73 -1.86
CA ILE A 277 9.47 27.87 -0.62
C ILE A 277 8.58 27.55 0.58
N GLN A 278 7.41 28.17 0.66
CA GLN A 278 6.51 28.01 1.79
C GLN A 278 5.96 26.58 1.86
N TRP A 279 5.68 25.96 0.72
CA TRP A 279 5.24 24.57 0.67
C TRP A 279 6.30 23.60 1.20
N ALA A 280 7.55 23.72 0.74
CA ALA A 280 8.64 22.88 1.23
C ALA A 280 8.86 23.04 2.73
N LYS A 281 8.85 24.28 3.25
CA LYS A 281 8.94 24.54 4.70
C LYS A 281 7.85 23.84 5.49
N ARG A 282 6.61 23.88 5.01
CA ARG A 282 5.47 23.20 5.67
C ARG A 282 5.54 21.67 5.61
N LEU A 283 6.43 21.10 4.80
CA LEU A 283 6.79 19.69 4.80
C LEU A 283 8.06 19.41 5.63
N GLY A 284 8.55 20.42 6.36
CA GLY A 284 9.73 20.31 7.23
C GLY A 284 11.07 20.46 6.51
N ALA A 285 11.11 21.19 5.38
CA ALA A 285 12.37 21.63 4.78
C ALA A 285 13.01 22.75 5.61
N SER A 286 14.35 22.79 5.66
CA SER A 286 15.10 23.97 6.09
C SER A 286 14.89 25.15 5.13
N GLN A 287 15.39 26.34 5.51
CA GLN A 287 15.36 27.50 4.62
C GLN A 287 16.11 27.23 3.31
N GLU A 288 17.32 26.68 3.41
CA GLU A 288 18.21 26.38 2.29
C GLU A 288 17.59 25.35 1.34
N GLU A 289 17.00 24.29 1.90
CA GLU A 289 16.28 23.26 1.15
C GLU A 289 15.05 23.81 0.44
N ALA A 290 14.27 24.66 1.09
CA ALA A 290 13.11 25.30 0.50
C ALA A 290 13.50 26.24 -0.66
N GLU A 291 14.59 26.98 -0.51
CA GLU A 291 15.15 27.80 -1.60
C GLU A 291 15.65 26.95 -2.76
N ALA A 292 16.32 25.83 -2.47
CA ALA A 292 16.77 24.89 -3.49
C ALA A 292 15.58 24.27 -4.25
N PHE A 293 14.53 23.87 -3.53
CA PHE A 293 13.30 23.34 -4.10
C PHE A 293 12.63 24.31 -5.07
N SER A 294 12.52 25.60 -4.70
CA SER A 294 11.91 26.64 -5.55
C SER A 294 12.61 26.82 -6.90
N LYS A 295 13.91 26.47 -6.99
CA LYS A 295 14.70 26.57 -8.21
C LYS A 295 14.46 25.40 -9.17
N ILE A 296 13.86 24.31 -8.72
CA ILE A 296 13.56 23.13 -9.55
C ILE A 296 12.43 23.45 -10.53
N LYS A 297 12.64 23.22 -11.83
CA LYS A 297 11.60 23.44 -12.87
C LYS A 297 11.05 22.15 -13.48
N SER A 298 11.75 21.03 -13.29
CA SER A 298 11.33 19.72 -13.83
C SER A 298 10.25 19.13 -12.92
N PRO A 299 9.03 18.85 -13.42
CA PRO A 299 7.96 18.27 -12.60
C PRO A 299 8.35 16.96 -11.92
N THR A 300 9.10 16.10 -12.62
CA THR A 300 9.61 14.86 -12.05
C THR A 300 10.50 15.12 -10.85
N ARG A 301 11.45 16.07 -10.96
CA ARG A 301 12.36 16.41 -9.88
C ARG A 301 11.67 17.11 -8.71
N ILE A 302 10.58 17.84 -8.98
CA ILE A 302 9.72 18.43 -7.94
C ILE A 302 9.12 17.29 -7.09
N TRP A 303 8.49 16.29 -7.73
CA TRP A 303 7.92 15.15 -7.01
C TRP A 303 8.97 14.31 -6.28
N ASP A 304 10.17 14.16 -6.85
CA ASP A 304 11.28 13.46 -6.20
C ASP A 304 11.72 14.16 -4.92
N PHE A 305 11.86 15.50 -4.96
CA PHE A 305 12.23 16.31 -3.81
C PHE A 305 11.16 16.23 -2.71
N LEU A 306 9.89 16.33 -3.09
CA LEU A 306 8.77 16.21 -2.15
C LEU A 306 8.67 14.80 -1.57
N GLY A 307 8.96 13.76 -2.36
CA GLY A 307 9.05 12.40 -1.87
C GLY A 307 10.12 12.25 -0.79
N ALA A 308 11.27 12.90 -0.96
CA ALA A 308 12.32 12.91 0.06
C ALA A 308 11.89 13.63 1.35
N LEU A 309 11.20 14.77 1.24
CA LEU A 309 10.65 15.48 2.41
C LEU A 309 9.56 14.65 3.11
N VAL A 310 8.65 14.03 2.35
CA VAL A 310 7.61 13.13 2.88
C VAL A 310 8.24 11.97 3.66
N ASN A 311 9.31 11.40 3.13
CA ASN A 311 10.02 10.31 3.78
C ASN A 311 10.71 10.77 5.07
N ARG A 312 11.52 11.84 4.99
CA ARG A 312 12.23 12.40 6.15
C ARG A 312 11.29 12.89 7.24
N SER A 313 10.12 13.41 6.89
CA SER A 313 9.15 13.90 7.88
C SER A 313 8.46 12.80 8.68
N GLY A 314 8.67 11.53 8.34
CA GLY A 314 7.96 10.42 8.98
C GLY A 314 6.45 10.49 8.74
N LEU A 315 6.00 11.14 7.65
CA LEU A 315 4.58 11.30 7.34
C LEU A 315 3.85 9.95 7.28
N ILE A 316 4.54 8.92 6.80
CA ILE A 316 4.09 7.54 6.89
C ILE A 316 4.78 6.90 8.09
N ARG A 317 4.09 6.93 9.22
CA ARG A 317 4.45 6.17 10.42
C ARG A 317 3.33 5.18 10.70
N PHE A 318 3.65 3.91 10.88
CA PHE A 318 2.70 2.88 11.25
C PHE A 318 2.35 2.98 12.73
N GLN A 319 1.15 2.52 13.10
CA GLN A 319 0.76 2.42 14.50
C GLN A 319 1.65 1.44 15.27
N PRO A 320 1.86 1.62 16.59
CA PRO A 320 2.76 0.77 17.36
C PRO A 320 2.40 -0.73 17.28
N TRP A 321 1.11 -1.06 17.33
CA TRP A 321 0.63 -2.45 17.17
C TRP A 321 0.96 -3.02 15.79
N VAL A 322 0.85 -2.23 14.73
CA VAL A 322 1.26 -2.66 13.37
C VAL A 322 2.76 -2.90 13.33
N ALA A 323 3.56 -2.01 13.94
CA ALA A 323 5.01 -2.13 13.92
C ALA A 323 5.50 -3.38 14.67
N ARG A 324 4.91 -3.67 15.84
CA ARG A 324 5.14 -4.89 16.62
C ARG A 324 4.81 -6.14 15.79
N ASP A 325 3.60 -6.21 15.25
CA ASP A 325 3.12 -7.41 14.56
C ASP A 325 3.88 -7.64 13.23
N VAL A 326 4.32 -6.57 12.57
CA VAL A 326 5.20 -6.65 11.40
C VAL A 326 6.61 -7.15 11.77
N GLN A 327 7.16 -6.71 12.90
CA GLN A 327 8.43 -7.22 13.39
C GLN A 327 8.36 -8.72 13.66
N GLU A 328 7.36 -9.14 14.44
CA GLU A 328 7.11 -10.56 14.76
C GLU A 328 6.97 -11.37 13.47
N HIS A 329 6.19 -10.86 12.51
CA HIS A 329 6.00 -11.52 11.23
C HIS A 329 7.32 -11.67 10.45
N ILE A 330 8.13 -10.61 10.33
CA ILE A 330 9.44 -10.66 9.63
C ILE A 330 10.40 -11.64 10.33
N GLN A 331 10.44 -11.64 11.66
CA GLN A 331 11.28 -12.56 12.44
C GLN A 331 10.85 -14.01 12.21
N ALA A 332 9.55 -14.28 12.22
CA ALA A 332 8.99 -15.61 11.96
C ALA A 332 9.30 -16.13 10.54
N MET A 333 9.51 -15.25 9.56
CA MET A 333 9.91 -15.69 8.21
C MET A 333 11.34 -16.28 8.17
N ASN A 334 12.18 -15.99 9.16
CA ASN A 334 13.57 -16.45 9.25
C ASN A 334 14.37 -16.27 7.94
N LEU A 335 14.21 -15.09 7.31
CA LEU A 335 14.88 -14.76 6.05
C LEU A 335 16.31 -14.28 6.30
N PRO A 336 17.27 -14.58 5.41
CA PRO A 336 18.67 -14.15 5.55
C PRO A 336 18.85 -12.68 5.10
N LEU A 337 18.09 -11.76 5.72
CA LEU A 337 18.09 -10.32 5.43
C LEU A 337 18.99 -9.52 6.39
N ASP A 338 19.74 -10.22 7.24
CA ASP A 338 20.83 -9.68 8.06
C ASP A 338 22.06 -9.30 7.20
N GLN A 339 22.11 -9.79 5.97
CA GLN A 339 23.15 -9.49 4.98
C GLN A 339 22.63 -8.55 3.88
N PRO A 340 23.51 -7.83 3.16
CA PRO A 340 23.15 -7.06 1.97
C PRO A 340 22.30 -7.86 0.97
N TYR A 341 21.11 -7.34 0.63
CA TYR A 341 20.18 -8.00 -0.27
C TYR A 341 19.60 -7.05 -1.32
N ASP A 342 19.37 -7.57 -2.52
CA ASP A 342 18.56 -6.91 -3.55
C ASP A 342 17.09 -7.35 -3.35
N ALA A 343 16.11 -6.62 -3.87
CA ALA A 343 14.71 -7.02 -3.76
C ALA A 343 13.90 -6.69 -5.01
N PHE A 344 12.99 -7.60 -5.36
CA PHE A 344 12.16 -7.54 -6.55
C PHE A 344 10.70 -7.49 -6.13
N HIS A 345 9.96 -6.53 -6.67
CA HIS A 345 8.49 -6.53 -6.61
C HIS A 345 7.96 -6.89 -7.99
N ILE A 346 7.29 -8.04 -8.09
CA ILE A 346 6.76 -8.58 -9.34
C ILE A 346 5.25 -8.56 -9.23
N ARG A 347 4.60 -7.63 -9.90
CA ARG A 347 3.13 -7.59 -9.94
C ARG A 347 2.59 -8.49 -11.05
N ARG A 348 1.69 -9.40 -10.70
CA ARG A 348 0.98 -10.35 -11.57
C ARG A 348 -0.53 -10.33 -11.24
N GLY A 349 -1.20 -11.46 -11.45
CA GLY A 349 -2.58 -11.70 -11.05
C GLY A 349 -3.65 -10.91 -11.80
N ASP A 350 -4.78 -10.75 -11.11
CA ASP A 350 -6.00 -10.04 -11.50
C ASP A 350 -5.75 -8.62 -12.00
N LYS A 351 -4.85 -7.87 -11.35
CA LYS A 351 -4.56 -6.47 -11.72
C LYS A 351 -3.92 -6.30 -13.10
N LEU A 352 -3.22 -7.32 -13.62
CA LEU A 352 -2.71 -7.27 -14.99
C LEU A 352 -3.82 -7.38 -16.05
N LEU A 353 -4.98 -7.92 -15.68
CA LEU A 353 -6.12 -8.07 -16.60
C LEU A 353 -6.86 -6.74 -16.83
N GLU A 354 -6.82 -5.83 -15.87
CA GLU A 354 -7.56 -4.56 -15.93
C GLU A 354 -6.63 -3.33 -15.98
N GLU A 355 -5.80 -3.13 -14.95
CA GLU A 355 -5.07 -1.87 -14.76
C GLU A 355 -3.80 -1.78 -15.61
N ALA A 356 -3.07 -2.89 -15.79
CA ALA A 356 -1.77 -2.91 -16.50
C ALA A 356 -1.82 -3.65 -17.85
N ARG A 357 -3.03 -3.92 -18.36
CA ARG A 357 -3.26 -4.76 -19.55
C ARG A 357 -2.63 -4.19 -20.81
N GLU A 358 -2.77 -2.88 -21.02
CA GLU A 358 -2.24 -2.23 -22.22
C GLU A 358 -0.73 -2.20 -22.22
N GLU A 359 -0.13 -2.05 -21.04
CA GLU A 359 1.31 -2.07 -20.92
C GLU A 359 1.83 -3.49 -21.16
N VAL A 360 1.18 -4.54 -20.62
CA VAL A 360 1.55 -5.93 -20.92
C VAL A 360 1.46 -6.20 -22.43
N LYS A 361 0.41 -5.69 -23.10
CA LYS A 361 0.30 -5.74 -24.57
C LYS A 361 1.48 -5.03 -25.24
N ASN A 362 1.85 -3.85 -24.77
CA ASN A 362 2.96 -3.08 -25.33
C ASN A 362 4.31 -3.80 -25.13
N TYR A 363 4.52 -4.46 -23.99
CA TYR A 363 5.68 -5.31 -23.76
C TYR A 363 5.78 -6.40 -24.82
N TRP A 364 4.72 -7.20 -25.02
CA TRP A 364 4.75 -8.29 -26.00
C TRP A 364 4.87 -7.79 -27.45
N ARG A 365 4.21 -6.67 -27.79
CA ARG A 365 4.38 -6.00 -29.09
C ARG A 365 5.83 -5.58 -29.32
N SER A 366 6.51 -5.05 -28.29
CA SER A 366 7.93 -4.66 -28.39
C SER A 366 8.88 -5.85 -28.61
N LYS A 367 8.42 -7.06 -28.32
CA LYS A 367 9.14 -8.32 -28.62
C LYS A 367 8.75 -8.92 -29.97
N GLY A 368 7.99 -8.21 -30.80
CA GLY A 368 7.53 -8.67 -32.11
C GLY A 368 6.33 -9.62 -32.05
N ILE A 369 5.72 -9.83 -30.88
CA ILE A 369 4.56 -10.71 -30.71
C ILE A 369 3.28 -9.88 -30.89
N VAL A 370 2.64 -10.04 -32.05
CA VAL A 370 1.37 -9.39 -32.41
C VAL A 370 0.30 -10.47 -32.54
N GLY A 371 -0.76 -10.43 -31.72
CA GLY A 371 -1.86 -11.42 -31.76
C GLY A 371 -2.05 -12.15 -30.42
N LYS A 372 -2.27 -13.49 -30.47
CA LYS A 372 -2.47 -14.32 -29.28
C LYS A 372 -1.18 -14.36 -28.46
N GLN A 373 -1.18 -13.61 -27.36
CA GLN A 373 -0.03 -13.51 -26.46
C GLN A 373 0.28 -14.87 -25.83
N THR A 374 1.57 -15.13 -25.60
CA THR A 374 2.04 -16.33 -24.90
C THR A 374 1.65 -16.32 -23.42
N SER A 375 1.49 -15.12 -22.84
CA SER A 375 0.97 -14.91 -21.49
C SER A 375 0.37 -13.51 -21.34
N ASN A 376 -0.46 -13.32 -20.31
CA ASN A 376 -1.05 -12.04 -19.90
C ASN A 376 -0.20 -11.31 -18.85
N TYR A 377 1.09 -11.63 -18.73
CA TYR A 377 2.01 -11.02 -17.77
C TYR A 377 3.39 -10.75 -18.36
N ILE A 378 4.25 -10.10 -17.57
CA ILE A 378 5.65 -9.85 -17.91
C ILE A 378 6.51 -10.92 -17.24
N PRO A 379 7.30 -11.69 -18.01
CA PRO A 379 8.08 -12.79 -17.46
C PRO A 379 9.16 -12.28 -16.50
N PHE A 380 9.48 -13.07 -15.48
CA PHE A 380 10.50 -12.78 -14.47
C PHE A 380 11.88 -12.56 -15.11
N SER A 381 12.18 -13.25 -16.21
CA SER A 381 13.41 -13.04 -17.00
C SER A 381 13.60 -11.58 -17.44
N HIS A 382 12.53 -10.83 -17.67
CA HIS A 382 12.63 -9.40 -17.99
C HIS A 382 13.07 -8.57 -16.78
N TYR A 383 12.61 -8.89 -15.57
CA TYR A 383 13.06 -8.23 -14.34
C TYR A 383 14.56 -8.48 -14.10
N ILE A 384 15.00 -9.72 -14.29
CA ILE A 384 16.42 -10.11 -14.24
C ILE A 384 17.23 -9.28 -15.26
N GLN A 385 16.79 -9.25 -16.52
CA GLN A 385 17.47 -8.51 -17.58
C GLN A 385 17.62 -7.03 -17.24
N LYS A 386 16.61 -6.43 -16.60
CA LYS A 386 16.65 -5.02 -16.18
C LYS A 386 17.61 -4.80 -15.03
N ALA A 387 17.65 -5.72 -14.07
CA ALA A 387 18.45 -5.59 -12.85
C ALA A 387 19.97 -5.70 -13.08
N TRP A 388 20.39 -6.51 -14.05
CA TRP A 388 21.81 -6.77 -14.34
C TRP A 388 22.25 -6.38 -15.76
N GLY A 389 21.33 -6.03 -16.67
CA GLY A 389 21.66 -5.60 -18.03
C GLY A 389 22.20 -6.74 -18.91
N THR A 390 22.80 -6.37 -20.04
CA THR A 390 23.53 -7.33 -20.89
C THR A 390 24.98 -7.45 -20.44
N CYS A 391 25.57 -8.62 -20.67
CA CYS A 391 26.95 -8.86 -20.30
C CYS A 391 27.96 -7.94 -21.00
N GLU A 392 27.68 -7.55 -22.23
CA GLU A 392 28.51 -6.60 -22.97
C GLU A 392 28.55 -5.21 -22.31
N ALA A 393 27.41 -4.73 -21.81
CA ALA A 393 27.34 -3.45 -21.10
C ALA A 393 28.16 -3.50 -19.78
N ASN A 394 28.13 -4.64 -19.09
CA ASN A 394 28.92 -4.88 -17.88
C ASN A 394 30.43 -5.02 -18.16
N ARG A 395 30.82 -5.64 -19.28
CA ARG A 395 32.23 -5.77 -19.69
C ARG A 395 32.85 -4.42 -20.03
N LYS A 396 32.10 -3.51 -20.67
CA LYS A 396 32.60 -2.16 -21.02
C LYS A 396 32.81 -1.28 -19.78
N THR A 397 31.98 -1.46 -18.74
CA THR A 397 32.05 -0.67 -17.50
C THR A 397 32.99 -1.27 -16.44
N LYS A 398 33.28 -2.57 -16.49
CA LYS A 398 34.17 -3.25 -15.53
C LYS A 398 35.39 -3.88 -16.20
N ARG A 399 36.48 -3.10 -16.31
CA ARG A 399 37.83 -3.59 -16.66
C ARG A 399 38.60 -4.24 -15.49
N ARG A 400 38.00 -4.43 -14.30
CA ARG A 400 38.68 -4.99 -13.12
C ARG A 400 38.02 -6.28 -12.62
N ASN A 401 38.78 -7.38 -12.74
CA ASN A 401 38.79 -8.59 -11.90
C ASN A 401 37.55 -8.84 -11.01
N LEU A 402 36.43 -9.27 -11.59
CA LEU A 402 35.43 -10.07 -10.87
C LEU A 402 35.63 -11.54 -11.24
N LYS A 403 36.78 -12.09 -10.86
CA LYS A 403 36.94 -13.54 -10.82
C LYS A 403 36.05 -14.02 -9.67
N ASN A 404 34.86 -14.50 -10.01
CA ASN A 404 33.83 -15.04 -9.11
C ASN A 404 33.04 -13.98 -8.29
N PRO A 405 31.96 -13.39 -8.83
CA PRO A 405 31.08 -12.55 -8.03
C PRO A 405 30.47 -13.37 -6.87
N ALA A 406 30.40 -12.76 -5.68
CA ALA A 406 29.72 -13.34 -4.52
C ALA A 406 28.25 -13.63 -4.84
N VAL A 407 27.68 -14.65 -4.18
CA VAL A 407 26.25 -14.96 -4.30
C VAL A 407 25.46 -13.84 -3.66
N LYS A 408 24.55 -13.24 -4.42
CA LYS A 408 23.63 -12.20 -3.92
C LYS A 408 22.35 -12.82 -3.42
N ILE A 409 21.85 -12.32 -2.29
CA ILE A 409 20.50 -12.64 -1.82
C ILE A 409 19.53 -11.69 -2.53
N THR A 410 18.42 -12.22 -3.03
CA THR A 410 17.37 -11.41 -3.66
C THR A 410 16.00 -11.80 -3.13
N TYR A 411 15.38 -10.87 -2.39
CA TYR A 411 14.02 -11.02 -1.89
C TYR A 411 13.01 -10.83 -3.01
N ILE A 412 11.98 -11.69 -3.07
CA ILE A 412 10.91 -11.62 -4.06
C ILE A 412 9.57 -11.38 -3.36
N ALA A 413 8.97 -10.22 -3.62
CA ALA A 413 7.57 -9.92 -3.31
C ALA A 413 6.72 -10.08 -4.58
N THR A 414 5.69 -10.91 -4.52
CA THR A 414 4.81 -11.21 -5.67
C THR A 414 3.44 -11.68 -5.20
N ASP A 415 2.41 -11.36 -5.99
CA ASP A 415 1.05 -11.88 -5.83
C ASP A 415 0.82 -13.21 -6.55
N ASP A 416 1.80 -13.67 -7.31
CA ASP A 416 1.78 -14.99 -7.94
C ASP A 416 3.10 -15.73 -7.62
N PRO A 417 3.26 -16.23 -6.38
CA PRO A 417 4.47 -16.91 -5.95
C PRO A 417 4.70 -18.19 -6.75
N THR A 418 3.64 -18.94 -7.08
CA THR A 418 3.72 -20.21 -7.80
C THR A 418 4.36 -20.05 -9.18
N THR A 419 3.87 -19.12 -10.00
CA THR A 419 4.40 -18.95 -11.36
C THR A 419 5.81 -18.37 -11.33
N VAL A 420 6.11 -17.42 -10.43
CA VAL A 420 7.47 -16.89 -10.29
C VAL A 420 8.44 -17.97 -9.83
N HIS A 421 8.04 -18.84 -8.90
CA HIS A 421 8.87 -19.95 -8.44
C HIS A 421 9.17 -20.94 -9.58
N ASN A 422 8.17 -21.25 -10.41
CA ASN A 422 8.36 -22.09 -11.60
C ASN A 422 9.34 -21.46 -12.60
N GLU A 423 9.25 -20.16 -12.84
CA GLU A 423 10.19 -19.44 -13.70
C GLU A 423 11.61 -19.40 -13.12
N ILE A 424 11.76 -19.23 -11.80
CA ILE A 424 13.06 -19.30 -11.12
C ILE A 424 13.68 -20.70 -11.24
N ASN A 425 12.88 -21.75 -11.09
CA ASN A 425 13.38 -23.13 -11.20
C ASN A 425 13.81 -23.50 -12.62
N ALA A 426 13.32 -22.79 -13.63
CA ALA A 426 13.80 -22.92 -15.01
C ALA A 426 15.14 -22.22 -15.27
N ILE A 427 15.63 -21.38 -14.35
CA ILE A 427 16.94 -20.70 -14.49
C ILE A 427 18.07 -21.70 -14.22
N PRO A 428 19.13 -21.75 -15.06
CA PRO A 428 20.29 -22.59 -14.81
C PRO A 428 20.90 -22.36 -13.42
N ARG A 429 21.36 -23.43 -12.76
CA ARG A 429 21.96 -23.37 -11.41
C ARG A 429 23.45 -23.71 -11.44
N VAL A 430 24.22 -23.08 -10.55
CA VAL A 430 25.62 -23.46 -10.29
C VAL A 430 25.65 -24.92 -9.83
N ASN A 431 26.41 -25.76 -10.56
CA ASN A 431 26.54 -27.20 -10.31
C ASN A 431 25.18 -27.94 -10.20
N GLY A 432 24.13 -27.42 -10.85
CA GLY A 432 22.79 -28.03 -10.89
C GLY A 432 21.95 -27.92 -9.61
N LYS A 433 22.48 -27.49 -8.46
CA LYS A 433 21.74 -27.44 -7.18
C LYS A 433 21.96 -26.16 -6.34
N GLY A 434 22.85 -25.26 -6.75
CA GLY A 434 23.15 -24.03 -6.00
C GLY A 434 22.33 -22.81 -6.43
N ALA A 435 22.98 -21.65 -6.32
CA ALA A 435 22.47 -20.36 -6.77
C ALA A 435 22.09 -20.36 -8.26
N SER A 436 21.09 -19.56 -8.61
CA SER A 436 20.69 -19.32 -10.00
C SER A 436 21.74 -18.48 -10.72
N LEU A 437 22.09 -18.88 -11.94
CA LEU A 437 22.94 -18.15 -12.87
C LEU A 437 22.06 -17.27 -13.74
N VAL A 438 21.99 -15.99 -13.39
CA VAL A 438 20.99 -15.07 -13.97
C VAL A 438 21.43 -14.41 -15.28
N ASP A 439 22.71 -14.53 -15.64
CA ASP A 439 23.26 -14.09 -16.93
C ASP A 439 24.56 -14.80 -17.31
N GLU A 440 25.08 -14.48 -18.49
CA GLU A 440 26.36 -15.00 -19.03
C GLU A 440 27.60 -14.48 -18.28
N CYS A 441 27.43 -13.55 -17.33
CA CYS A 441 28.49 -12.91 -16.57
C CYS A 441 28.75 -13.65 -15.25
N ASN A 442 28.13 -14.82 -15.10
CA ASN A 442 28.19 -15.64 -13.90
C ASN A 442 27.66 -14.91 -12.65
N HIS A 443 26.69 -13.99 -12.78
CA HIS A 443 26.01 -13.47 -11.60
C HIS A 443 25.21 -14.60 -10.93
N LYS A 444 25.50 -14.82 -9.64
CA LYS A 444 24.92 -15.88 -8.82
C LYS A 444 23.92 -15.27 -7.85
N VAL A 445 22.68 -15.76 -7.88
CA VAL A 445 21.59 -15.22 -7.05
C VAL A 445 20.88 -16.33 -6.31
N ASN A 446 20.66 -16.12 -5.00
CA ASN A 446 19.75 -16.89 -4.18
C ASN A 446 18.45 -16.10 -4.02
N PHE A 447 17.40 -16.55 -4.69
CA PHE A 447 16.07 -15.97 -4.55
C PHE A 447 15.39 -16.51 -3.30
N VAL A 448 14.85 -15.60 -2.48
CA VAL A 448 14.13 -15.93 -1.25
C VAL A 448 12.74 -15.27 -1.29
N PHE A 449 11.76 -15.95 -0.71
CA PHE A 449 10.36 -15.52 -0.64
C PHE A 449 9.92 -15.54 0.82
N ALA A 450 8.96 -14.68 1.20
CA ALA A 450 8.21 -14.92 2.41
C ALA A 450 7.53 -16.31 2.36
N PRO A 451 7.42 -17.02 3.49
CA PRO A 451 6.60 -18.23 3.58
C PRO A 451 5.15 -17.90 3.20
N THR A 452 4.71 -18.34 2.03
CA THR A 452 3.33 -18.14 1.60
C THR A 452 2.47 -19.32 2.04
N THR A 453 1.48 -19.08 2.89
CA THR A 453 0.34 -20.00 3.02
C THR A 453 -0.68 -19.63 1.95
N LYS A 454 -1.63 -20.53 1.65
CA LYS A 454 -2.73 -20.19 0.72
C LYS A 454 -3.49 -18.95 1.18
N ASP A 455 -3.46 -18.65 2.48
CA ASP A 455 -4.21 -17.59 3.13
C ASP A 455 -3.41 -16.28 3.29
N THR A 456 -2.12 -16.24 2.98
CA THR A 456 -1.29 -15.02 3.03
C THR A 456 -0.87 -14.49 1.65
N ILE A 457 -1.39 -15.07 0.56
CA ILE A 457 -1.08 -14.62 -0.81
C ILE A 457 -1.53 -13.16 -1.03
N PHE A 458 -0.68 -12.40 -1.71
CA PHE A 458 -0.64 -10.93 -1.85
C PHE A 458 -1.81 -10.29 -2.64
N HIS A 459 -3.05 -10.61 -2.27
CA HIS A 459 -4.22 -9.83 -2.66
C HIS A 459 -4.86 -9.23 -1.41
N VAL A 460 -4.39 -8.03 -1.08
CA VAL A 460 -4.90 -7.16 -0.01
C VAL A 460 -6.42 -6.92 -0.08
N ASN A 461 -7.07 -7.30 -1.19
CA ASN A 461 -8.50 -7.07 -1.42
C ASN A 461 -9.28 -8.24 -2.02
N ASP A 462 -8.65 -9.36 -2.35
CA ASP A 462 -9.41 -10.48 -2.89
C ASP A 462 -10.04 -11.21 -1.71
N ARG A 463 -11.17 -10.64 -1.25
CA ARG A 463 -12.03 -11.27 -0.28
C ARG A 463 -12.33 -12.66 -0.78
N ARG A 464 -11.76 -13.65 -0.12
CA ARG A 464 -12.31 -14.98 -0.23
C ARG A 464 -13.54 -14.98 0.65
N ALA A 465 -14.66 -15.46 0.10
CA ALA A 465 -15.86 -15.64 0.89
C ALA A 465 -15.50 -16.46 2.14
N GLY A 466 -15.72 -15.90 3.34
CA GLY A 466 -15.39 -16.53 4.62
C GLY A 466 -14.12 -16.03 5.32
N ASP A 467 -13.39 -15.05 4.79
CA ASP A 467 -12.26 -14.44 5.52
C ASP A 467 -12.76 -13.69 6.77
N ASN A 468 -12.28 -14.07 7.95
CA ASN A 468 -12.50 -13.32 9.18
C ASN A 468 -11.55 -12.10 9.28
N CYS A 469 -11.81 -11.18 10.21
CA CYS A 469 -10.99 -9.96 10.30
C CYS A 469 -9.55 -10.18 10.75
N GLN A 470 -9.27 -11.25 11.50
CA GLN A 470 -7.91 -11.58 11.91
C GLN A 470 -7.07 -12.00 10.69
N LEU A 471 -7.63 -12.81 9.78
CA LEU A 471 -6.97 -13.19 8.53
C LEU A 471 -6.71 -11.98 7.63
N VAL A 472 -7.68 -11.05 7.55
CA VAL A 472 -7.48 -9.78 6.83
C VAL A 472 -6.34 -8.98 7.45
N TYR A 473 -6.27 -8.91 8.79
CA TYR A 473 -5.19 -8.23 9.48
C TYR A 473 -3.83 -8.89 9.23
N GLN A 474 -3.72 -10.21 9.34
CA GLN A 474 -2.49 -10.95 9.06
C GLN A 474 -1.99 -10.75 7.62
N ARG A 475 -2.89 -10.75 6.63
CA ARG A 475 -2.52 -10.42 5.22
C ARG A 475 -1.97 -9.01 5.09
N ASN A 476 -2.57 -8.07 5.80
CA ASN A 476 -2.13 -6.68 5.81
C ASN A 476 -0.76 -6.52 6.48
N ILE A 477 -0.50 -7.23 7.58
CA ILE A 477 0.81 -7.30 8.23
C ILE A 477 1.86 -7.90 7.29
N ALA A 478 1.54 -9.01 6.61
CA ALA A 478 2.42 -9.61 5.61
C ALA A 478 2.76 -8.63 4.47
N ALA A 479 1.76 -7.88 3.99
CA ALA A 479 1.96 -6.87 2.97
C ALA A 479 2.88 -5.74 3.47
N ILE A 480 2.63 -5.20 4.67
CA ILE A 480 3.48 -4.13 5.23
C ILE A 480 4.91 -4.63 5.49
N ALA A 481 5.07 -5.88 5.91
CA ALA A 481 6.38 -6.52 6.06
C ALA A 481 7.15 -6.57 4.73
N ASP A 482 6.50 -6.99 3.64
CA ASP A 482 7.07 -6.91 2.29
C ASP A 482 7.48 -5.49 1.96
N LEU A 483 6.65 -4.50 2.29
CA LEU A 483 6.95 -3.11 2.00
C LEU A 483 8.24 -2.65 2.64
N LEU A 484 8.43 -2.99 3.92
CA LEU A 484 9.63 -2.66 4.69
C LEU A 484 10.85 -3.36 4.12
N ILE A 485 10.75 -4.66 3.81
CA ILE A 485 11.85 -5.43 3.21
C ILE A 485 12.25 -4.81 1.86
N LEU A 486 11.28 -4.50 1.00
CA LEU A 486 11.53 -3.88 -0.31
C LEU A 486 12.13 -2.48 -0.19
N ALA A 487 11.62 -1.65 0.73
CA ALA A 487 12.10 -0.29 0.95
C ALA A 487 13.57 -0.27 1.42
N ARG A 488 13.99 -1.25 2.21
CA ARG A 488 15.33 -1.32 2.82
C ARG A 488 16.40 -2.00 1.95
N ALA A 489 16.00 -2.71 0.89
CA ALA A 489 16.90 -3.43 0.00
C ALA A 489 17.99 -2.54 -0.63
N ASP A 490 19.18 -3.07 -0.90
CA ASP A 490 20.30 -2.32 -1.53
C ASP A 490 20.03 -1.97 -2.99
N LYS A 491 19.29 -2.82 -3.68
CA LYS A 491 18.73 -2.55 -5.00
C LYS A 491 17.26 -2.95 -4.98
N PHE A 492 16.40 -2.08 -5.49
CA PHE A 492 15.00 -2.42 -5.75
C PHE A 492 14.77 -2.57 -7.25
N VAL A 493 14.06 -3.62 -7.65
CA VAL A 493 13.64 -3.88 -9.03
C VAL A 493 12.14 -4.08 -9.05
N GLY A 494 11.40 -3.22 -9.73
CA GLY A 494 9.94 -3.36 -9.74
C GLY A 494 9.26 -2.49 -10.78
N ASP A 495 7.95 -2.41 -10.68
CA ASP A 495 7.11 -1.68 -11.61
C ASP A 495 6.54 -0.39 -11.00
N TYR A 496 6.51 0.68 -11.79
CA TYR A 496 5.92 1.96 -11.38
C TYR A 496 4.42 2.09 -11.67
N ASN A 497 3.84 1.06 -12.29
CA ASN A 497 2.39 0.99 -12.49
C ASN A 497 1.69 0.49 -11.22
N SER A 498 2.38 -0.28 -10.37
CA SER A 498 1.89 -0.64 -9.05
C SER A 498 1.96 0.53 -8.08
N ASN A 499 0.90 0.66 -7.27
CA ASN A 499 0.89 1.55 -6.11
C ASN A 499 2.07 1.28 -5.16
N TRP A 500 2.49 0.02 -5.04
CA TRP A 500 3.62 -0.40 -4.20
C TRP A 500 4.94 0.11 -4.74
N GLY A 501 5.25 -0.11 -6.02
CA GLY A 501 6.51 0.37 -6.59
C GLY A 501 6.65 1.89 -6.56
N ARG A 502 5.55 2.63 -6.72
CA ARG A 502 5.54 4.09 -6.53
C ARG A 502 5.79 4.51 -5.10
N PHE A 503 5.18 3.80 -4.16
CA PHE A 503 5.35 4.10 -2.74
C PHE A 503 6.77 3.77 -2.25
N ILE A 504 7.34 2.66 -2.71
CA ILE A 504 8.74 2.28 -2.44
C ILE A 504 9.70 3.34 -2.97
N LYS A 505 9.40 3.97 -4.12
CA LYS A 505 10.22 5.11 -4.56
C LYS A 505 10.22 6.23 -3.55
N VAL A 506 9.05 6.64 -3.04
CA VAL A 506 8.96 7.70 -2.02
C VAL A 506 9.80 7.32 -0.80
N ALA A 507 9.68 6.08 -0.31
CA ALA A 507 10.46 5.56 0.81
C ALA A 507 11.98 5.49 0.55
N ARG A 508 12.42 5.55 -0.71
CA ARG A 508 13.83 5.50 -1.13
C ARG A 508 14.36 6.84 -1.64
N SER A 509 13.56 7.90 -1.56
CA SER A 509 13.95 9.27 -1.89
C SER A 509 14.59 9.95 -0.69
N PHE A 510 15.73 10.62 -0.91
CA PHE A 510 16.46 11.36 0.13
C PHE A 510 17.00 12.69 -0.42
N LEU A 511 17.24 13.64 0.47
CA LEU A 511 17.97 14.86 0.14
C LEU A 511 19.48 14.62 0.35
N ASN A 512 20.33 15.32 -0.40
CA ASN A 512 21.76 15.32 -0.10
C ASN A 512 22.07 16.07 1.20
N GLU A 513 23.28 15.85 1.74
CA GLU A 513 23.78 16.55 2.92
C GLU A 513 23.71 18.08 2.78
N ASP A 514 23.91 18.62 1.56
CA ASP A 514 23.82 20.06 1.32
C ASP A 514 22.37 20.58 1.18
N GLY A 515 21.36 19.71 1.21
CA GLY A 515 19.94 20.05 0.98
C GLY A 515 19.60 20.60 -0.42
N ALA A 516 20.60 20.88 -1.25
CA ALA A 516 20.49 21.64 -2.48
C ALA A 516 20.08 20.81 -3.71
N LYS A 517 20.22 19.48 -3.66
CA LYS A 517 19.86 18.59 -4.76
C LYS A 517 19.13 17.36 -4.21
N PRO A 518 17.95 17.02 -4.75
CA PRO A 518 17.34 15.73 -4.42
C PRO A 518 18.31 14.65 -4.90
N LEU A 519 18.88 13.88 -3.97
CA LEU A 519 19.55 12.63 -4.30
C LEU A 519 18.44 11.62 -4.52
N VAL A 520 18.00 11.55 -5.77
CA VAL A 520 17.14 10.46 -6.20
C VAL A 520 17.97 9.19 -6.10
N VAL A 521 17.78 8.53 -4.96
CA VAL A 521 18.12 7.14 -4.67
C VAL A 521 19.60 6.90 -4.34
N THR A 522 19.95 6.89 -3.05
CA THR A 522 21.24 6.36 -2.55
C THR A 522 21.43 4.87 -2.89
N LYS A 523 20.32 4.13 -3.02
CA LYS A 523 20.28 2.68 -3.25
C LYS A 523 19.57 2.29 -4.55
N PRO A 524 20.26 1.85 -5.62
CA PRO A 524 19.72 1.74 -6.99
C PRO A 524 18.25 1.27 -7.10
N MET A 525 17.45 2.03 -7.86
CA MET A 525 16.07 1.68 -8.18
C MET A 525 15.95 1.41 -9.68
N VAL A 526 15.60 0.18 -10.04
CA VAL A 526 15.49 -0.27 -11.43
C VAL A 526 14.02 -0.45 -11.76
N VAL A 527 13.56 0.32 -12.74
CA VAL A 527 12.23 0.14 -13.31
C VAL A 527 12.27 -1.05 -14.25
N ALA A 528 11.76 -2.19 -13.79
CA ALA A 528 11.54 -3.32 -14.67
C ALA A 528 10.50 -2.94 -15.72
N PHE A 529 9.45 -2.24 -15.29
CA PHE A 529 8.30 -1.95 -16.13
C PHE A 529 7.53 -0.69 -15.73
N GLY A 530 6.90 -0.03 -16.72
CA GLY A 530 6.25 1.27 -16.57
C GLY A 530 7.12 2.43 -17.09
N PRO A 531 6.69 3.68 -16.87
CA PRO A 531 7.44 4.86 -17.29
C PRO A 531 8.81 4.92 -16.58
N SER A 532 9.83 5.51 -17.20
CA SER A 532 11.17 5.67 -16.57
C SER A 532 11.12 6.49 -15.29
N HIS A 533 10.09 7.33 -15.14
CA HIS A 533 9.76 8.07 -13.94
C HIS A 533 8.30 7.81 -13.57
N PRO A 534 7.97 7.50 -12.29
CA PRO A 534 6.63 7.15 -11.85
C PRO A 534 5.62 8.31 -11.83
N GLY A 535 6.03 9.52 -12.22
CA GLY A 535 5.24 10.74 -12.02
C GLY A 535 5.02 11.05 -10.54
N GLU A 536 3.90 11.68 -10.20
CA GLU A 536 3.52 11.90 -8.81
C GLU A 536 3.29 10.58 -8.04
N PRO A 537 3.44 10.58 -6.69
CA PRO A 537 3.06 9.43 -5.87
C PRO A 537 1.63 8.99 -6.18
N GLY A 538 1.39 7.71 -6.50
CA GLY A 538 0.04 7.14 -6.70
C GLY A 538 -0.69 7.47 -8.01
N SER A 539 0.01 7.84 -9.08
CA SER A 539 -0.54 8.27 -10.39
C SER A 539 -1.48 7.28 -11.10
#